data_AF-A0A8R1ETT5-F1
#
_entry.id   AF-A0A8R1ETT5-F1
#
_cell.length_a   1.000
_cell.length_b   1.000
_cell.length_c   1.000
_cell.angle_alpha   90.00
_cell.angle_beta   90.00
_cell.angle_gamma   90.00
#
_symmetry.space_group_name_H-M   'P 1'
#
loop_
_entity.id
_entity.type
_entity.pdbx_description
1 polymer ?
#
loop_
_entity_poly.entity_id
_entity_poly.type
_entity_poly.pdbx_seq_one_letter_code
_entity_poly.pdbx_strand_id
1 'polypeptide(L)'
;MSFSHNQYLPNSDNRDQWDDINEKSVLVGHGLNSDLKALGIIHNRVIDTSVIYTNAGRRPSLRHLTEHLLGYKIQQNSSGHCSVEDAVAAVRLVIHGVNVPRFLAPEYQNLHMNI
;
A
#
# COMPACT_ATOMS: atom_id res chain seq x y z
N MET A 1 -29.28 16.74 6.04
CA MET A 1 -29.19 15.47 5.30
C MET A 1 -27.92 14.77 5.76
N SER A 2 -28.04 13.86 6.73
CA SER A 2 -26.91 13.15 7.33
C SER A 2 -26.58 11.92 6.48
N PHE A 3 -25.42 11.91 5.85
CA PHE A 3 -24.88 10.70 5.25
C PHE A 3 -24.47 9.75 6.37
N SER A 4 -25.11 8.58 6.43
CA SER A 4 -24.73 7.48 7.29
C SER A 4 -23.34 6.99 6.88
N HIS A 5 -22.33 7.40 7.63
CA HIS A 5 -21.00 6.82 7.60
C HIS A 5 -21.13 5.37 8.07
N ASN A 6 -21.20 4.43 7.14
CA ASN A 6 -21.10 3.02 7.44
C ASN A 6 -19.62 2.70 7.68
N GLN A 7 -19.09 3.15 8.82
CA GLN A 7 -17.82 2.67 9.36
C GLN A 7 -18.16 1.50 10.28
N TYR A 8 -17.60 0.34 9.95
CA TYR A 8 -17.64 -0.83 10.82
C TYR A 8 -17.02 -0.42 12.17
N LEU A 9 -17.81 -0.38 13.24
CA LEU A 9 -17.33 -0.04 14.58
C LEU A 9 -16.77 -1.31 15.23
N PRO A 10 -15.46 -1.41 15.50
CA PRO A 10 -14.90 -2.55 16.20
C PRO A 10 -15.24 -2.50 17.69
N ASN A 11 -15.28 -3.68 18.33
CA ASN A 11 -15.51 -3.83 19.77
C ASN A 11 -14.54 -2.95 20.58
N SER A 12 -15.00 -2.48 21.75
CA SER A 12 -14.43 -1.38 22.55
C SER A 12 -12.94 -1.45 22.90
N ASP A 13 -12.31 -2.61 22.77
CA ASP A 13 -10.96 -2.89 23.24
C ASP A 13 -9.85 -2.55 22.21
N ASN A 14 -10.22 -2.12 20.99
CA ASN A 14 -9.24 -1.86 19.92
C ASN A 14 -9.37 -0.46 19.28
N ARG A 15 -10.02 0.50 19.97
CA ARG A 15 -10.34 1.83 19.40
C ARG A 15 -9.11 2.64 19.00
N ASP A 16 -8.05 2.58 19.80
CA ASP A 16 -6.82 3.37 19.59
C ASP A 16 -6.13 3.03 18.25
N GLN A 17 -6.26 1.79 17.76
CA GLN A 17 -5.66 1.36 16.49
C GLN A 17 -6.36 1.97 15.27
N TRP A 18 -7.64 2.35 15.40
CA TRP A 18 -8.44 2.91 14.31
C TRP A 18 -8.39 4.42 14.25
N ASP A 19 -8.03 5.10 15.35
CA ASP A 19 -7.87 6.55 15.37
C ASP A 19 -6.79 7.02 14.37
N ASP A 20 -5.78 6.19 14.14
CA ASP A 20 -4.72 6.42 13.16
C ASP A 20 -5.19 6.21 11.70
N ILE A 21 -6.27 5.47 11.48
CA ILE A 21 -6.85 5.19 10.15
C ILE A 21 -8.14 6.01 9.99
N ASN A 22 -7.97 7.26 9.57
CA ASN A 22 -9.06 8.20 9.32
C ASN A 22 -9.07 8.70 7.86
N GLU A 23 -10.02 9.56 7.49
CA GLU A 23 -10.16 10.05 6.12
C GLU A 23 -8.94 10.83 5.59
N LYS A 24 -8.10 11.34 6.50
CA LYS A 24 -6.88 12.07 6.17
C LYS A 24 -5.67 11.16 6.06
N SER A 25 -5.72 9.94 6.59
CA SER A 25 -4.63 8.98 6.47
C SER A 25 -4.43 8.57 5.00
N VAL A 26 -3.22 8.09 4.67
CA VAL A 26 -2.90 7.53 3.36
C VAL A 26 -2.39 6.12 3.60
N LEU A 27 -3.13 5.12 3.15
CA LEU A 27 -2.73 3.73 3.30
C LEU A 27 -1.75 3.35 2.20
N VAL A 28 -0.63 2.74 2.60
CA VAL A 28 0.42 2.29 1.69
C VAL A 28 0.63 0.80 1.89
N GLY A 29 0.70 0.05 0.80
CA GLY A 29 0.88 -1.40 0.85
C GLY A 29 1.06 -2.05 -0.51
N HIS A 30 0.91 -3.36 -0.56
CA HIS A 30 1.06 -4.15 -1.79
C HIS A 30 -0.10 -5.12 -1.95
N GLY A 31 -1.00 -4.87 -2.90
CA GLY A 31 -2.18 -5.69 -3.11
C GLY A 31 -3.32 -5.41 -2.13
N LEU A 32 -3.39 -4.18 -1.60
CA LEU A 32 -4.29 -3.76 -0.51
C LEU A 32 -5.78 -3.99 -0.80
N ASN A 33 -6.19 -4.12 -2.06
CA ASN A 33 -7.58 -4.41 -2.40
C ASN A 33 -8.10 -5.70 -1.72
N SER A 34 -7.26 -6.72 -1.58
CA SER A 34 -7.66 -7.96 -0.90
C SER A 34 -7.73 -7.75 0.62
N ASP A 35 -6.77 -7.04 1.19
CA ASP A 35 -6.69 -6.76 2.63
C ASP A 35 -7.86 -5.88 3.10
N LEU A 36 -8.11 -4.78 2.39
CA LEU A 36 -9.20 -3.85 2.69
C LEU A 36 -10.57 -4.53 2.57
N LYS A 37 -10.76 -5.42 1.58
CA LYS A 37 -11.98 -6.24 1.48
C LYS A 37 -12.14 -7.18 2.67
N ALA A 38 -11.07 -7.86 3.08
CA ALA A 38 -11.10 -8.77 4.22
C ALA A 38 -11.39 -8.03 5.54
N LEU A 39 -10.88 -6.79 5.67
CA LEU A 39 -11.12 -5.94 6.83
C LEU A 39 -12.45 -5.16 6.79
N GLY A 40 -13.16 -5.17 5.66
CA GLY A 40 -14.40 -4.39 5.48
C GLY A 40 -14.18 -2.87 5.45
N ILE A 41 -12.99 -2.41 5.06
CA ILE A 41 -12.60 -1.00 5.04
C ILE A 41 -12.76 -0.44 3.62
N ILE A 42 -13.38 0.73 3.50
CA ILE A 42 -13.34 1.54 2.29
C ILE A 42 -12.54 2.81 2.59
N HIS A 43 -11.43 3.01 1.90
CA HIS A 43 -10.60 4.19 2.05
C HIS A 43 -10.18 4.75 0.69
N ASN A 44 -10.41 6.04 0.47
CA ASN A 44 -10.15 6.70 -0.81
C ASN A 44 -8.69 7.10 -1.06
N ARG A 45 -7.83 7.07 -0.03
CA ARG A 45 -6.44 7.54 -0.11
C ARG A 45 -5.51 6.34 0.06
N VAL A 46 -5.29 5.62 -1.03
CA VAL A 46 -4.50 4.39 -1.05
C VAL A 46 -3.41 4.49 -2.10
N ILE A 47 -2.18 4.15 -1.72
CA ILE A 47 -1.07 3.92 -2.63
C ILE A 47 -0.74 2.42 -2.61
N ASP A 48 -1.17 1.72 -3.66
CA ASP A 48 -0.90 0.29 -3.82
C ASP A 48 0.31 0.08 -4.74
N THR A 49 1.41 -0.41 -4.16
CA THR A 49 2.66 -0.68 -4.90
C THR A 49 2.48 -1.74 -5.98
N SER A 50 1.53 -2.67 -5.84
CA SER A 50 1.22 -3.65 -6.90
C SER A 50 0.58 -2.98 -8.12
N VAL A 51 -0.06 -1.82 -7.93
CA VAL A 51 -0.71 -1.04 -8.99
C VAL A 51 0.28 -0.07 -9.63
N ILE A 52 0.96 0.76 -8.83
CA ILE A 52 1.86 1.79 -9.38
C ILE A 52 3.12 1.23 -10.04
N TYR A 53 3.48 -0.03 -9.75
CA TYR A 53 4.56 -0.76 -10.44
C TYR A 53 4.02 -1.81 -11.45
N THR A 54 2.75 -1.73 -11.86
CA THR A 54 2.21 -2.63 -12.89
C THR A 54 3.01 -2.46 -14.19
N ASN A 55 3.34 -3.59 -14.82
CA ASN A 55 3.99 -3.61 -16.13
C ASN A 55 3.25 -4.55 -17.06
N ALA A 56 2.79 -4.04 -18.22
CA ALA A 56 2.04 -4.78 -19.23
C ALA A 56 0.86 -5.59 -18.64
N GLY A 57 0.10 -4.98 -17.72
CA GLY A 57 -1.05 -5.61 -17.06
C GLY A 57 -0.70 -6.66 -16.00
N ARG A 58 0.58 -6.88 -15.72
CA ARG A 58 1.04 -7.79 -14.66
C ARG A 58 1.49 -7.00 -13.45
N ARG A 59 1.07 -7.47 -12.26
CA ARG A 59 1.48 -6.93 -10.97
C ARG A 59 2.69 -7.72 -10.47
N PRO A 60 3.90 -7.16 -10.46
CA PRO A 60 5.07 -7.86 -9.92
C PRO A 60 4.90 -8.08 -8.42
N SER A 61 5.49 -9.16 -7.89
CA SER A 61 5.44 -9.41 -6.45
C SER A 61 6.27 -8.38 -5.67
N LEU A 62 5.90 -8.13 -4.42
CA LEU A 62 6.67 -7.26 -3.52
C LEU A 62 8.13 -7.69 -3.45
N ARG A 63 8.38 -9.00 -3.29
CA ARG A 63 9.73 -9.58 -3.30
C ARG A 63 10.52 -9.23 -4.55
N HIS A 64 9.92 -9.40 -5.74
CA HIS A 64 10.56 -9.05 -7.00
C HIS A 64 10.94 -7.57 -7.04
N LEU A 65 10.01 -6.68 -6.68
CA LEU A 65 10.25 -5.24 -6.66
C LEU A 65 11.36 -4.85 -5.68
N THR A 66 11.35 -5.39 -4.46
CA THR A 66 12.40 -5.10 -3.46
C THR A 66 13.78 -5.55 -3.92
N GLU A 67 13.87 -6.74 -4.53
CA GLU A 67 15.14 -7.28 -4.98
C GLU A 67 15.71 -6.48 -6.15
N HIS A 68 14.86 -6.11 -7.12
CA HIS A 68 15.32 -5.49 -8.37
C HIS A 68 15.45 -3.96 -8.27
N LEU A 69 14.65 -3.30 -7.44
CA LEU A 69 14.62 -1.84 -7.35
C LEU A 69 15.28 -1.31 -6.07
N LEU A 70 15.20 -2.05 -4.96
CA LEU A 70 15.77 -1.62 -3.68
C LEU A 70 17.05 -2.38 -3.31
N GLY A 71 17.40 -3.44 -4.04
CA GLY A 71 18.65 -4.18 -3.87
C GLY A 71 18.69 -5.08 -2.63
N TYR A 72 17.54 -5.42 -2.04
CA TYR A 72 17.49 -6.35 -0.91
C TYR A 72 16.31 -7.31 -1.01
N LYS A 73 16.44 -8.47 -0.37
CA LYS A 73 15.42 -9.52 -0.34
C LYS A 73 14.62 -9.44 0.95
N ILE A 74 13.31 -9.56 0.83
CA ILE A 74 12.38 -9.76 1.96
C ILE A 74 11.88 -11.20 2.00
N GLN A 75 11.15 -11.57 3.06
CA GLN A 75 10.40 -12.83 3.13
C GLN A 75 11.32 -14.06 2.97
N GLN A 76 12.52 -14.01 3.54
CA GLN A 76 13.51 -15.09 3.41
C GLN A 76 13.27 -16.26 4.37
N ASN A 77 12.39 -16.09 5.36
CA ASN A 77 12.08 -17.12 6.34
C ASN A 77 11.11 -18.17 5.77
N SER A 78 11.34 -19.44 6.10
CA SER A 78 10.46 -20.55 5.71
C SER A 78 9.15 -20.60 6.52
N SER A 79 9.07 -19.88 7.63
CA SER A 79 7.90 -19.85 8.54
C SER A 79 6.79 -18.89 8.11
N GLY A 80 6.88 -18.30 6.92
CA GLY A 80 5.91 -17.33 6.40
C GLY A 80 6.46 -15.89 6.38
N HIS A 81 5.59 -14.96 6.01
CA HIS A 81 5.93 -13.54 5.81
C HIS A 81 5.80 -12.74 7.10
N CYS A 82 6.57 -11.66 7.21
CA CYS A 82 6.48 -10.71 8.31
C CYS A 82 5.74 -9.46 7.82
N SER A 83 4.53 -9.20 8.34
CA SER A 83 3.72 -8.04 7.92
C SER A 83 4.44 -6.71 8.13
N VAL A 84 5.27 -6.59 9.16
CA VAL A 84 6.08 -5.38 9.41
C VAL A 84 7.14 -5.19 8.32
N GLU A 85 7.82 -6.26 7.93
CA GLU A 85 8.81 -6.24 6.83
C GLU A 85 8.14 -5.81 5.52
N ASP A 86 6.97 -6.39 5.21
CA ASP A 86 6.22 -6.12 4.00
C ASP A 86 5.72 -4.67 3.95
N ALA A 87 5.18 -4.16 5.06
CA ALA A 87 4.72 -2.77 5.16
C ALA A 87 5.88 -1.78 4.96
N VAL A 88 7.03 -2.02 5.60
CA VAL A 88 8.24 -1.19 5.43
C VAL A 88 8.74 -1.24 3.98
N ALA A 89 8.75 -2.42 3.37
CA ALA A 89 9.14 -2.59 1.98
C ALA A 89 8.22 -1.84 1.01
N ALA A 90 6.91 -1.89 1.21
CA ALA A 90 5.94 -1.16 0.40
C ALA A 90 6.16 0.37 0.48
N VAL A 91 6.37 0.92 1.68
CA VAL A 91 6.67 2.35 1.86
C VAL A 91 7.97 2.74 1.16
N ARG A 92 9.03 1.92 1.28
CA ARG A 92 10.30 2.17 0.58
C ARG A 92 10.15 2.17 -0.94
N LEU A 93 9.31 1.29 -1.48
CA LEU A 93 8.99 1.30 -2.91
C LEU A 93 8.26 2.57 -3.32
N VAL A 94 7.30 3.08 -2.53
CA VAL A 94 6.66 4.37 -2.83
C VAL A 94 7.69 5.50 -2.88
N ILE A 95 8.58 5.58 -1.88
CA ILE A 95 9.63 6.60 -1.83
C ILE A 95 10.57 6.48 -3.05
N HIS A 96 10.98 5.26 -3.39
CA HIS A 96 11.79 5.01 -4.59
C HIS A 96 11.06 5.45 -5.87
N GLY A 97 9.76 5.16 -5.98
CA GLY A 97 8.92 5.56 -7.10
C GLY A 97 8.82 7.07 -7.27
N VAL A 98 8.66 7.80 -6.17
CA VAL A 98 8.68 9.27 -6.18
C VAL A 98 10.02 9.82 -6.65
N ASN A 99 11.12 9.23 -6.18
CA ASN A 99 12.47 9.69 -6.53
C ASN A 99 12.91 9.29 -7.95
N VAL A 100 12.39 8.16 -8.46
CA VAL A 100 12.76 7.61 -9.77
C VAL A 100 11.51 7.18 -10.56
N PRO A 101 10.66 8.15 -10.99
CA PRO A 101 9.34 7.84 -11.56
C PRO A 101 9.35 6.97 -12.81
N ARG A 102 10.46 6.95 -13.57
CA ARG A 102 10.61 6.11 -14.78
C ARG A 102 10.37 4.61 -14.55
N PHE A 103 10.44 4.13 -13.31
CA PHE A 103 10.15 2.73 -12.96
C PHE A 103 8.69 2.46 -12.61
N LEU A 104 7.86 3.50 -12.46
CA LEU A 104 6.42 3.35 -12.25
C LEU A 104 5.72 3.00 -13.57
N ALA A 105 4.46 2.55 -13.46
CA ALA A 105 3.60 2.39 -14.63
C ALA A 105 3.46 3.75 -15.36
N PRO A 106 3.36 3.76 -16.71
CA PRO A 106 3.42 4.97 -17.53
C PRO A 106 2.53 6.13 -17.05
N GLU A 107 1.33 5.80 -16.57
CA GLU A 107 0.35 6.75 -16.05
C GLU A 107 0.81 7.50 -14.77
N TYR A 108 1.78 6.97 -14.03
CA TYR A 108 2.32 7.57 -12.81
C TYR A 108 3.71 8.19 -12.99
N GLN A 109 4.35 8.06 -14.17
CA GLN A 109 5.72 8.56 -14.39
C GLN A 109 5.78 10.10 -14.47
N ASN A 110 4.69 10.73 -14.88
CA ASN A 110 4.58 12.19 -15.07
C ASN A 110 3.82 12.89 -13.95
N LEU A 111 3.84 12.33 -12.74
CA LEU A 111 3.34 13.01 -11.53
C LEU A 111 4.27 14.19 -11.16
N HIS A 112 4.37 15.18 -12.05
CA HIS A 112 4.81 16.51 -11.66
C HIS A 112 3.72 17.05 -10.74
N MET A 113 4.08 17.08 -9.47
CA MET A 113 3.32 17.61 -8.35
C MET A 113 2.95 19.09 -8.62
N ASN A 114 1.80 19.31 -9.26
CA ASN A 114 1.05 20.56 -9.10
C ASN A 114 0.32 20.48 -7.76
N ILE A 115 1.06 20.65 -6.67
CA ILE A 115 0.51 21.02 -5.36
C ILE A 115 0.93 22.43 -5.03
#